data_AF-A0AAW2NAB7-F1
#
_entry.id   AF-A0AAW2NAB7-F1
#
_cell.length_a   1.000
_cell.length_b   1.000
_cell.length_c   1.000
_cell.angle_alpha   90.00
_cell.angle_beta   90.00
_cell.angle_gamma   90.00
#
_symmetry.space_group_name_H-M   'P 1'
#
loop_
_entity.id
_entity.type
_entity.pdbx_description
1 polymer ?
#
loop_
_entity_poly.entity_id
_entity_poly.type
_entity_poly.pdbx_seq_one_letter_code
_entity_poly.pdbx_strand_id
1 'polypeptide(L)'
;MHVVMNGGDSAYVALLPSGFAIVPDGPGSRGGDDGPTSNGGPGHRVSGSLLTVAFQILVNSLPTAKLTVESVETVNNLISCTVQKIKAALQCES
;
A
#
# COMPACT_ATOMS: atom_id res chain seq x y z
N MET A 1 -12.91 -7.24 17.07
CA MET A 1 -11.75 -6.56 17.71
C MET A 1 -12.08 -6.01 19.11
N HIS A 2 -13.20 -5.31 19.32
CA HIS A 2 -13.58 -4.74 20.63
C HIS A 2 -13.57 -5.76 21.80
N VAL A 3 -14.05 -6.98 21.57
CA VAL A 3 -14.01 -8.08 22.57
C VAL A 3 -12.58 -8.39 23.02
N VAL A 4 -11.63 -8.37 22.10
CA VAL A 4 -10.21 -8.64 22.34
C VAL A 4 -9.56 -7.47 23.08
N MET A 5 -9.89 -6.24 22.70
CA MET A 5 -9.38 -5.03 23.36
C MET A 5 -9.87 -4.89 24.81
N ASN A 6 -10.99 -5.54 25.13
CA ASN A 6 -11.53 -5.62 26.49
C ASN A 6 -11.04 -6.87 27.26
N GLY A 7 -9.96 -7.54 26.79
CA GLY A 7 -9.36 -8.69 27.46
C GLY A 7 -10.01 -10.05 27.16
N GLY A 8 -10.87 -10.13 26.14
CA GLY A 8 -11.43 -11.40 25.66
C GLY A 8 -10.45 -12.24 24.85
N ASP A 9 -10.82 -13.50 24.61
CA ASP A 9 -10.00 -14.48 23.87
C ASP A 9 -9.72 -14.04 22.43
N SER A 10 -8.44 -14.05 22.04
CA SER A 10 -7.97 -13.67 20.71
C SER A 10 -7.91 -14.85 19.73
N ALA A 11 -8.08 -16.09 20.20
CA ALA A 11 -7.96 -17.31 19.38
C ALA A 11 -8.94 -17.36 18.19
N TYR A 12 -10.05 -16.62 18.27
CA TYR A 12 -11.11 -16.58 17.24
C TYR A 12 -11.20 -15.26 16.48
N VAL A 13 -10.19 -14.40 16.58
CA VAL A 13 -10.15 -13.15 15.81
C VAL A 13 -9.71 -13.48 14.39
N ALA A 14 -10.62 -13.30 13.43
CA ALA A 14 -10.26 -13.42 12.02
C ALA A 14 -9.30 -12.28 11.63
N LEU A 15 -8.00 -12.58 11.68
CA LEU A 15 -6.97 -11.73 11.09
C LEU A 15 -6.80 -12.16 9.63
N LEU A 16 -7.21 -11.30 8.71
CA LEU A 16 -7.04 -11.56 7.30
C LEU A 16 -5.62 -11.16 6.87
N PRO A 17 -4.88 -12.03 6.16
CA PRO A 17 -3.61 -11.71 5.54
C PRO A 17 -3.60 -10.33 4.86
N SER A 18 -2.75 -9.45 5.34
CA SER A 18 -2.52 -8.12 4.77
C SER A 18 -1.08 -7.71 5.00
N GLY A 19 -0.55 -6.82 4.16
CA GLY A 19 0.84 -6.41 4.25
C GLY A 19 1.25 -5.43 3.16
N PHE A 20 2.53 -5.11 3.11
CA PHE A 20 3.10 -4.20 2.12
C PHE A 20 4.55 -4.57 1.79
N ALA A 21 5.02 -4.11 0.64
CA ALA A 21 6.40 -4.19 0.21
C ALA A 21 6.84 -2.81 -0.29
N ILE A 22 8.04 -2.38 0.12
CA ILE A 22 8.69 -1.17 -0.37
C ILE A 22 9.93 -1.60 -1.13
N VAL A 23 10.01 -1.22 -2.40
CA VAL A 23 11.16 -1.51 -3.26
C VAL A 23 11.66 -0.22 -3.90
N PRO A 24 12.96 -0.10 -4.21
CA PRO A 24 13.45 1.06 -4.94
C PRO A 24 12.77 1.18 -6.31
N ASP A 25 12.57 2.40 -6.79
CA ASP A 25 11.91 2.73 -8.07
C ASP A 25 12.79 2.43 -9.31
N GLY A 26 13.46 1.28 -9.31
CA GLY A 26 14.41 0.88 -10.36
C GLY A 26 15.75 1.63 -10.28
N PRO A 27 16.70 1.32 -11.18
CA PRO A 27 17.96 2.04 -11.26
C PRO A 27 17.64 3.48 -11.66
N GLY A 28 17.59 4.37 -10.65
CA GLY A 28 17.28 5.78 -10.82
C GLY A 28 18.06 6.31 -12.01
N SER A 29 17.35 6.94 -12.94
CA SER A 29 17.82 7.40 -14.25
C SER A 29 19.32 7.51 -14.24
N ARG A 30 20.00 6.46 -14.70
CA ARG A 30 21.40 6.55 -15.06
C ARG A 30 21.38 7.65 -16.12
N GLY A 31 21.77 8.86 -15.73
CA GLY A 31 22.40 9.76 -16.67
C GLY A 31 23.47 8.89 -17.30
N GLY A 32 23.24 8.53 -18.57
CA GLY A 32 24.22 7.80 -19.35
C GLY A 32 25.45 8.68 -19.37
N ASP A 33 26.41 8.37 -18.51
CA ASP A 33 27.78 8.75 -18.72
C ASP A 33 28.27 7.85 -19.85
N ASP A 34 28.10 8.36 -21.06
CA ASP A 34 28.89 8.00 -22.22
C ASP A 34 29.24 9.31 -22.97
N GLY A 35 29.77 10.27 -22.22
CA GLY A 35 30.23 11.55 -22.75
C GLY A 35 31.16 12.28 -21.77
N PRO A 36 32.44 12.52 -22.13
CA PRO A 36 33.40 13.16 -21.23
C PRO A 36 33.21 14.67 -21.29
N THR A 37 32.17 15.23 -20.67
CA THR A 37 32.08 16.68 -20.47
C THR A 37 31.45 17.04 -19.13
N SER A 38 32.34 17.51 -18.26
CA SER A 38 32.21 18.71 -17.42
C SER A 38 31.29 18.69 -16.20
N ASN A 39 31.96 19.00 -15.09
CA ASN A 39 31.51 19.71 -13.90
C ASN A 39 30.68 18.95 -12.87
N GLY A 40 31.40 18.61 -11.79
CA GLY A 40 30.83 18.27 -10.51
C GLY A 40 29.89 19.34 -9.98
N GLY A 41 28.71 18.87 -9.58
CA GLY A 41 27.84 19.48 -8.60
C GLY A 41 27.11 18.33 -7.89
N PRO A 42 26.71 18.47 -6.60
CA PRO A 42 25.93 17.45 -5.90
C PRO A 42 24.50 17.46 -6.46
N GLY A 43 24.34 17.02 -7.70
CA GLY A 43 23.05 16.88 -8.37
C GLY A 43 22.28 15.76 -7.69
N HIS A 44 21.32 16.18 -6.87
CA HIS A 44 20.43 15.37 -6.06
C HIS A 44 19.88 14.17 -6.86
N ARG A 45 20.44 12.98 -6.58
CA ARG A 45 19.91 11.71 -7.09
C ARG A 45 18.56 11.48 -6.42
N VAL A 46 17.47 11.88 -7.07
CA VAL A 46 16.12 11.55 -6.61
C VAL A 46 15.92 10.05 -6.80
N SER A 47 16.07 9.28 -5.73
CA SER A 47 15.72 7.86 -5.68
C SER A 47 14.30 7.75 -5.14
N GLY A 48 13.35 7.32 -5.96
CA GLY A 48 11.99 7.01 -5.53
C GLY A 48 11.88 5.63 -4.86
N SER A 49 10.68 5.30 -4.39
CA SER A 49 10.32 3.96 -3.94
C SER A 49 8.93 3.59 -4.43
N LEU A 50 8.75 2.34 -4.82
CA LEU A 50 7.46 1.75 -5.13
C LEU A 50 6.92 1.08 -3.87
N LEU A 51 5.75 1.53 -3.42
CA LEU A 51 4.99 0.93 -2.33
C LEU A 51 3.89 0.05 -2.93
N THR A 52 3.96 -1.26 -2.67
CA THR A 52 2.88 -2.20 -2.95
C THR A 52 2.17 -2.54 -1.65
N VAL A 53 0.83 -2.48 -1.65
CA VAL A 53 0.01 -2.82 -0.48
C VAL A 53 -0.97 -3.92 -0.86
N ALA A 54 -1.08 -4.93 -0.01
CA ALA A 54 -1.97 -6.07 -0.20
C ALA A 54 -2.94 -6.18 0.98
N PHE A 55 -4.23 -6.33 0.66
CA PHE A 55 -5.29 -6.54 1.63
C PHE A 55 -6.10 -7.78 1.26
N GLN A 56 -6.28 -8.69 2.22
CA GLN A 56 -7.38 -9.64 2.15
C GLN A 56 -8.58 -9.06 2.91
N ILE A 57 -9.72 -8.98 2.22
CA ILE A 57 -10.95 -8.40 2.76
C ILE A 57 -12.05 -9.47 2.69
N LEU A 58 -12.65 -9.80 3.82
CA LEU A 58 -13.75 -10.76 3.92
C LEU A 58 -15.06 -9.99 3.98
N VAL A 59 -15.81 -10.02 2.88
CA VAL A 59 -17.13 -9.40 2.79
C VAL A 59 -18.19 -10.31 3.42
N ASN A 60 -18.07 -11.62 3.23
CA ASN A 60 -19.01 -12.60 3.75
C ASN A 60 -18.25 -13.87 4.15
N SER A 61 -18.58 -14.44 5.30
CA SER A 61 -17.99 -15.67 5.81
C SER A 61 -18.58 -16.95 5.18
N LEU A 62 -19.69 -16.84 4.43
CA LEU A 62 -20.30 -17.95 3.73
C LEU A 62 -19.66 -18.10 2.34
N PRO A 63 -18.98 -19.23 2.03
CA PRO A 63 -18.27 -19.40 0.75
C PRO A 63 -19.17 -19.33 -0.49
N THR A 64 -20.46 -19.62 -0.32
CA THR A 64 -21.47 -19.60 -1.39
C THR A 64 -22.17 -18.24 -1.55
N ALA A 65 -21.88 -17.28 -0.67
CA ALA A 65 -22.43 -15.95 -0.79
C ALA A 65 -21.91 -15.26 -2.05
N LYS A 66 -22.82 -14.68 -2.82
CA LYS A 66 -22.45 -13.90 -4.00
C LYS A 66 -21.96 -12.52 -3.58
N LEU A 67 -20.94 -12.03 -4.27
CA LEU A 67 -20.55 -10.63 -4.18
C LEU A 67 -21.67 -9.78 -4.78
N THR A 68 -22.08 -8.75 -4.05
CA THR A 68 -23.06 -7.76 -4.51
C THR A 68 -22.36 -6.52 -5.02
N VAL A 69 -23.02 -5.72 -5.86
CA VAL A 69 -22.48 -4.44 -6.33
C VAL A 69 -22.15 -3.51 -5.15
N GLU A 70 -23.01 -3.49 -4.13
CA GLU A 70 -22.79 -2.74 -2.88
C GLU A 70 -21.50 -3.17 -2.15
N SER A 71 -21.21 -4.47 -2.11
CA SER A 71 -19.99 -4.96 -1.48
C SER A 71 -18.73 -4.54 -2.23
N VAL A 72 -18.80 -4.50 -3.56
CA VAL A 72 -17.70 -4.03 -4.41
C VAL A 72 -17.45 -2.54 -4.16
N GLU A 73 -18.50 -1.73 -4.10
CA GLU A 73 -18.40 -0.30 -3.79
C GLU A 73 -17.77 -0.07 -2.41
N THR A 74 -18.20 -0.83 -1.41
CA THR A 74 -17.65 -0.74 -0.05
C THR A 74 -16.15 -1.08 -0.02
N VAL A 75 -15.74 -2.15 -0.70
CA VAL A 75 -14.33 -2.55 -0.82
C VAL A 75 -13.51 -1.47 -1.55
N ASN A 76 -14.05 -0.93 -2.64
CA ASN A 76 -13.38 0.12 -3.41
C ASN A 76 -13.17 1.40 -2.59
N ASN A 77 -14.19 1.81 -1.83
CA ASN A 77 -14.11 2.98 -0.95
C ASN A 77 -13.08 2.76 0.17
N LEU A 78 -13.00 1.55 0.73
CA LEU A 78 -12.00 1.21 1.74
C LEU A 78 -10.58 1.27 1.18
N ILE A 79 -10.34 0.70 0.00
CA ILE A 79 -9.04 0.74 -0.68
C ILE A 79 -8.67 2.19 -1.01
N SER A 80 -9.60 2.96 -1.59
CA SER A 80 -9.39 4.36 -1.97
C SER A 80 -9.06 5.24 -0.77
N CYS A 81 -9.82 5.12 0.32
CA CYS A 81 -9.56 5.84 1.57
C CYS A 81 -8.18 5.47 2.15
N THR A 82 -7.79 4.19 2.07
CA THR A 82 -6.49 3.73 2.55
C THR A 82 -5.35 4.32 1.72
N VAL A 83 -5.47 4.32 0.39
CA VAL A 83 -4.51 4.96 -0.51
C VAL A 83 -4.38 6.45 -0.22
N GLN A 84 -5.50 7.17 -0.04
CA GLN A 84 -5.49 8.59 0.33
C GLN A 84 -4.77 8.83 1.66
N LYS A 85 -5.02 8.00 2.67
CA LYS A 85 -4.33 8.10 3.97
C LYS A 85 -2.83 7.85 3.85
N ILE A 86 -2.42 6.88 3.05
CA ILE A 86 -1.00 6.61 2.78
C ILE A 86 -0.35 7.81 2.08
N LYS A 87 -0.99 8.35 1.03
CA LYS A 87 -0.51 9.55 0.32
C LYS A 87 -0.34 10.74 1.26
N ALA A 88 -1.34 11.02 2.09
CA ALA A 88 -1.29 12.10 3.08
C ALA A 88 -0.17 11.88 4.11
N ALA A 89 0.00 10.66 4.62
CA ALA A 89 1.05 10.32 5.58
C ALA A 89 2.46 10.46 4.99
N LEU A 90 2.62 10.16 3.70
CA LEU A 90 3.89 10.27 2.97
C LEU A 90 4.10 11.66 2.35
N GLN A 91 3.13 12.57 2.47
CA GLN A 91 3.15 13.89 1.82
C GLN A 91 3.35 13.78 0.29
N CYS A 92 2.85 12.69 -0.30
CA CYS A 92 2.90 12.44 -1.75
C CYS A 92 1.52 12.71 -2.33
N GLU A 93 1.16 13.98 -2.42
CA GLU A 93 -0.04 14.43 -3.14
C GLU A 93 0.32 14.59 -4.62
N SER A 94 -0.45 13.95 -5.51
CA SER A 94 -0.30 14.02 -6.97
C SER A 94 -1.61 14.47 -7.59
#